data_AF-A0A8J2T0I3-F1
#
_entry.id   AF-A0A8J2T0I3-F1
#
_cell.length_a   1.000
_cell.length_b   1.000
_cell.length_c   1.000
_cell.angle_alpha   90.00
_cell.angle_beta   90.00
_cell.angle_gamma   90.00
#
_symmetry.space_group_name_H-M   'P 1'
#
loop_
_entity.id
_entity.type
_entity.pdbx_description
1 polymer ?
#
loop_
_entity_poly.entity_id
_entity_poly.type
_entity_poly.pdbx_seq_one_letter_code
_entity_poly.pdbx_strand_id
1 'polypeptide(L)'
;MKRDVHSGFLKLNGEEHETTLIAANNYANSLGRLGRFEEAKDLLRKTTPAARRALGESNLTTLRMRRKYAETLYKDPGATLDDLREAVTTFEDTERIARRVLGGAHPITKGIEGELRDARAALDARETPSGSK
;
A
#
# COMPACT_ATOMS: atom_id res chain seq x y z
N MET A 1 21.49 19.00 7.48
CA MET A 1 21.45 18.97 5.99
C MET A 1 20.86 17.62 5.55
N LYS A 2 19.53 17.51 5.52
CA LYS A 2 18.78 16.31 5.06
C LYS A 2 17.92 16.69 3.86
N ARG A 3 18.54 17.30 2.86
CA ARG A 3 17.90 17.59 1.57
C ARG A 3 18.29 16.51 0.59
N ASP A 4 17.34 15.59 0.42
CA ASP A 4 16.85 15.22 -0.89
C ASP A 4 17.69 14.25 -1.75
N VAL A 5 18.00 13.09 -1.18
CA VAL A 5 18.32 11.90 -2.00
C VAL A 5 17.10 11.50 -2.85
N HIS A 6 15.88 11.83 -2.41
CA HIS A 6 14.64 11.52 -3.12
C HIS A 6 14.51 12.32 -4.43
N SER A 7 14.73 13.64 -4.39
CA SER A 7 14.74 14.50 -5.58
C SER A 7 15.87 14.18 -6.57
N GLY A 8 17.05 13.77 -6.08
CA GLY A 8 18.18 13.39 -6.94
C GLY A 8 17.93 12.10 -7.75
N PHE A 9 17.27 11.11 -7.17
CA PHE A 9 17.00 9.82 -7.85
C PHE A 9 15.87 9.88 -8.88
N LEU A 10 14.85 10.74 -8.66
CA LEU A 10 13.76 10.95 -9.63
C LEU A 10 14.28 11.48 -10.97
N LYS A 11 15.41 12.21 -10.97
CA LYS A 11 15.93 12.90 -12.15
C LYS A 11 16.84 12.04 -13.04
N LEU A 12 17.38 10.91 -12.56
CA LEU A 12 18.39 10.14 -13.30
C LEU A 12 17.89 8.81 -13.87
N ASN A 13 16.90 8.15 -13.24
CA ASN A 13 16.40 6.84 -13.69
C ASN A 13 14.94 6.86 -14.17
N GLY A 14 14.23 7.99 -14.07
CA GLY A 14 12.80 8.08 -14.37
C GLY A 14 11.94 7.51 -13.23
N GLU A 15 10.76 8.11 -13.04
CA GLU A 15 9.81 7.76 -11.96
C GLU A 15 9.28 6.32 -12.06
N GLU A 16 9.49 5.67 -13.19
CA GLU A 16 8.98 4.35 -13.54
C GLU A 16 10.02 3.22 -13.45
N HIS A 17 11.29 3.53 -13.14
CA HIS A 17 12.32 2.50 -13.00
C HIS A 17 12.14 1.67 -11.73
N GLU A 18 12.29 0.35 -11.83
CA GLU A 18 12.02 -0.60 -10.74
C GLU A 18 12.76 -0.24 -9.44
N THR A 19 14.03 0.15 -9.53
CA THR A 19 14.83 0.57 -8.36
C THR A 19 14.24 1.79 -7.66
N THR A 20 13.70 2.76 -8.42
CA THR A 20 13.04 3.96 -7.87
C THR A 20 11.75 3.58 -7.14
N LEU A 21 10.97 2.66 -7.71
CA LEU A 21 9.74 2.16 -7.12
C LEU A 21 9.99 1.36 -5.83
N ILE A 22 11.03 0.52 -5.80
CA ILE A 22 11.47 -0.19 -4.59
C ILE A 22 11.90 0.81 -3.51
N ALA A 23 12.65 1.85 -3.88
CA ALA A 23 13.07 2.89 -2.95
C ALA A 23 11.86 3.65 -2.38
N ALA A 24 10.87 3.98 -3.21
CA ALA A 24 9.63 4.60 -2.77
C ALA A 24 8.86 3.73 -1.75
N ASN A 25 8.73 2.43 -2.02
CA ASN A 25 8.09 1.50 -1.09
C ASN A 25 8.81 1.43 0.27
N ASN A 26 10.16 1.39 0.25
CA ASN A 26 10.97 1.37 1.47
C ASN A 26 10.87 2.69 2.25
N TYR A 27 10.80 3.82 1.53
CA TYR A 27 10.63 5.12 2.15
C TYR A 27 9.25 5.25 2.79
N ALA A 28 8.18 4.81 2.12
CA ALA A 28 6.84 4.78 2.68
C ALA A 28 6.74 3.91 3.94
N ASN A 29 7.40 2.74 3.95
CA ASN A 29 7.50 1.91 5.15
C ASN A 29 8.19 2.66 6.31
N SER A 30 9.28 3.37 6.02
CA SER A 30 9.98 4.18 7.03
C SER A 30 9.10 5.32 7.57
N LEU A 31 8.33 5.97 6.70
CA LEU A 31 7.38 7.02 7.09
C LEU A 31 6.28 6.46 8.02
N GLY A 32 5.69 5.31 7.70
CA GLY A 32 4.71 4.66 8.56
C GLY A 32 5.27 4.28 9.95
N ARG A 33 6.52 3.77 10.00
CA ARG A 33 7.21 3.49 11.28
C ARG A 33 7.47 4.74 12.12
N LEU A 34 7.53 5.91 11.49
CA LEU A 34 7.67 7.21 12.16
C LEU A 34 6.31 7.86 12.47
N GLY A 35 5.19 7.18 12.19
CA GLY A 35 3.84 7.74 12.35
C GLY A 35 3.45 8.79 11.30
N ARG A 36 4.27 8.97 10.25
CA ARG A 36 4.06 9.95 9.17
C ARG A 36 3.18 9.36 8.07
N PHE A 37 1.96 8.96 8.43
CA PHE A 37 1.06 8.21 7.54
C PHE A 37 0.65 9.01 6.29
N GLU A 38 0.29 10.28 6.44
CA GLU A 38 -0.11 11.12 5.29
C GLU A 38 0.97 11.22 4.21
N GLU A 39 2.23 11.42 4.61
CA GLU A 39 3.35 11.44 3.66
C GLU A 39 3.57 10.08 3.00
N ALA A 40 3.36 8.99 3.72
CA ALA A 40 3.42 7.65 3.16
C ALA A 40 2.28 7.40 2.15
N LYS A 41 1.05 7.83 2.48
CA LYS A 41 -0.12 7.74 1.58
C LYS A 41 0.14 8.51 0.30
N ASP A 42 0.60 9.76 0.39
CA ASP A 42 0.89 10.59 -0.78
C ASP A 42 1.96 10.00 -1.70
N LEU A 43 3.03 9.47 -1.10
CA LEU A 43 4.10 8.81 -1.85
C LEU A 43 3.57 7.56 -2.58
N LEU A 44 2.81 6.71 -1.89
CA LEU A 44 2.29 5.45 -2.45
C LEU A 44 1.17 5.70 -3.46
N ARG A 45 0.34 6.71 -3.27
CA ARG A 45 -0.70 7.13 -4.22
C ARG A 45 -0.11 7.57 -5.56
N LYS A 46 1.05 8.22 -5.55
CA LYS A 46 1.79 8.61 -6.77
C LYS A 46 2.52 7.43 -7.42
N THR A 47 3.15 6.59 -6.62
CA THR A 47 4.10 5.58 -7.13
C THR A 47 3.48 4.22 -7.45
N THR A 48 2.36 3.84 -6.81
CA THR A 48 1.68 2.56 -7.10
C THR A 48 1.12 2.51 -8.53
N PRO A 49 0.47 3.56 -9.07
CA PRO A 49 0.05 3.58 -10.47
C PRO A 49 1.22 3.53 -11.46
N ALA A 50 2.35 4.16 -11.11
CA ALA A 50 3.58 4.10 -11.91
C ALA A 50 4.15 2.67 -11.97
N ALA A 51 4.20 1.97 -10.83
CA ALA A 51 4.60 0.56 -10.80
C ALA A 51 3.70 -0.33 -11.66
N ARG A 52 2.37 -0.11 -11.61
CA ARG A 52 1.43 -0.85 -12.46
C ARG A 52 1.70 -0.64 -13.95
N ARG A 53 1.98 0.59 -14.39
CA ARG A 53 2.27 0.89 -15.80
C ARG A 53 3.61 0.32 -16.25
N ALA A 54 4.65 0.48 -15.43
CA ALA A 54 6.01 0.13 -15.80
C ALA A 54 6.30 -1.37 -15.71
N LEU A 55 5.81 -2.02 -14.65
CA LEU A 55 6.14 -3.42 -14.32
C LEU A 55 5.00 -4.39 -14.61
N GLY A 56 3.78 -3.87 -14.80
CA GLY A 56 2.57 -4.66 -14.92
C GLY A 56 1.93 -5.01 -13.57
N GLU A 57 0.64 -5.35 -13.63
CA GLU A 57 -0.19 -5.54 -12.43
C GLU A 57 0.16 -6.82 -11.64
N SER A 58 0.70 -7.84 -12.31
CA SER A 58 1.06 -9.13 -11.73
C SER A 58 2.51 -9.20 -11.21
N ASN A 59 3.29 -8.14 -11.40
CA ASN A 59 4.67 -8.09 -10.94
C ASN A 59 4.75 -8.06 -9.40
N LEU A 60 5.71 -8.78 -8.83
CA LEU A 60 5.89 -8.88 -7.37
C LEU A 60 6.13 -7.52 -6.70
N THR A 61 6.87 -6.61 -7.35
CA THR A 61 7.11 -5.25 -6.87
C THR A 61 5.79 -4.46 -6.85
N THR A 62 4.99 -4.54 -7.93
CA THR A 62 3.66 -3.92 -7.97
C THR A 62 2.73 -4.46 -6.88
N LEU A 63 2.67 -5.78 -6.68
CA LEU A 63 1.84 -6.40 -5.64
C LEU A 63 2.27 -5.94 -4.23
N ARG A 64 3.57 -5.85 -3.97
CA ARG A 64 4.11 -5.36 -2.69
C ARG A 64 3.75 -3.90 -2.44
N MET A 65 3.84 -3.05 -3.47
CA MET A 65 3.48 -1.63 -3.37
C MET A 65 1.98 -1.44 -3.12
N ARG A 66 1.12 -2.16 -3.83
CA ARG A 66 -0.33 -2.12 -3.60
C ARG A 66 -0.70 -2.58 -2.20
N ARG A 67 -0.11 -3.68 -1.72
CA ARG A 67 -0.25 -4.16 -0.34
C ARG A 67 0.17 -3.08 0.65
N LYS A 68 1.33 -2.44 0.44
CA LYS A 68 1.83 -1.38 1.33
C LYS A 68 0.94 -0.14 1.32
N TYR A 69 0.37 0.23 0.17
CA TYR A 69 -0.58 1.34 0.06
C TYR A 69 -1.83 1.09 0.90
N ALA A 70 -2.48 -0.06 0.68
CA ALA A 70 -3.64 -0.46 1.47
C ALA A 70 -3.31 -0.54 2.97
N GLU A 71 -2.15 -1.10 3.32
CA GLU A 71 -1.69 -1.17 4.71
C GLU A 71 -1.57 0.22 5.36
N THR A 72 -1.02 1.18 4.61
CA THR A 72 -0.82 2.54 5.09
C THR A 72 -2.16 3.25 5.30
N LEU A 73 -3.13 3.00 4.41
CA LEU A 73 -4.47 3.57 4.52
C LEU A 73 -5.20 3.08 5.79
N TYR A 74 -5.20 1.77 6.07
CA TYR A 74 -5.98 1.24 7.20
C TYR A 74 -5.27 1.34 8.56
N LYS A 75 -3.93 1.33 8.60
CA LYS A 75 -3.16 1.43 9.86
C LYS A 75 -3.00 2.86 10.37
N ASP A 76 -3.32 3.86 9.57
CA ASP A 76 -3.31 5.24 10.02
C ASP A 76 -4.37 5.44 11.13
N PRO A 77 -3.98 5.88 12.35
CA PRO A 77 -4.94 6.22 13.39
C PRO A 77 -5.95 7.29 12.94
N GLY A 78 -5.57 8.15 11.99
CA GLY A 78 -6.42 9.16 11.37
C GLY A 78 -7.26 8.67 10.19
N ALA A 79 -7.25 7.37 9.87
CA ALA A 79 -7.96 6.83 8.71
C ALA A 79 -9.45 7.23 8.71
N THR A 80 -9.87 7.77 7.57
CA THR A 80 -11.28 8.05 7.27
C THR A 80 -12.01 6.79 6.84
N LEU A 81 -13.36 6.83 6.78
CA LEU A 81 -14.13 5.73 6.20
C LEU A 81 -13.75 5.46 4.74
N ASP A 82 -13.43 6.52 3.98
CA ASP A 82 -13.03 6.38 2.58
C ASP A 82 -11.64 5.75 2.47
N ASP A 83 -10.69 6.09 3.34
CA ASP A 83 -9.39 5.41 3.42
C ASP A 83 -9.56 3.91 3.70
N LEU A 84 -10.44 3.56 4.65
CA LEU A 84 -10.70 2.16 5.01
C LEU A 84 -11.34 1.39 3.86
N ARG A 85 -12.30 1.98 3.15
CA ARG A 85 -12.92 1.38 1.96
C ARG A 85 -11.93 1.22 0.80
N GLU A 86 -11.09 2.23 0.58
CA GLU A 86 -10.03 2.17 -0.43
C GLU A 86 -8.99 1.09 -0.08
N ALA A 87 -8.63 0.95 1.20
CA ALA A 87 -7.75 -0.11 1.67
C ALA A 87 -8.32 -1.50 1.40
N VAL A 88 -9.58 -1.74 1.77
CA VAL A 88 -10.27 -3.02 1.54
C VAL A 88 -10.30 -3.35 0.04
N THR A 89 -10.76 -2.40 -0.79
CA THR A 89 -10.83 -2.59 -2.25
C THR A 89 -9.46 -2.89 -2.85
N THR A 90 -8.43 -2.16 -2.41
CA THR A 90 -7.05 -2.36 -2.87
C THR A 90 -6.52 -3.72 -2.48
N PHE A 91 -6.79 -4.17 -1.24
CA PHE A 91 -6.40 -5.51 -0.79
C PHE A 91 -7.14 -6.61 -1.55
N GLU A 92 -8.45 -6.49 -1.78
CA GLU A 92 -9.24 -7.47 -2.55
C GLU A 92 -8.68 -7.68 -3.96
N ASP A 93 -8.41 -6.58 -4.67
CA ASP A 93 -7.80 -6.69 -6.00
C ASP A 93 -6.40 -7.30 -5.97
N THR A 94 -5.58 -6.89 -4.99
CA THR A 94 -4.21 -7.40 -4.85
C THR A 94 -4.21 -8.88 -4.50
N GLU A 95 -5.13 -9.32 -3.63
CA GLU A 95 -5.33 -10.71 -3.23
C GLU A 95 -5.76 -11.56 -4.43
N ARG A 96 -6.76 -11.11 -5.19
CA ARG A 96 -7.25 -11.77 -6.40
C ARG A 96 -6.13 -12.02 -7.40
N ILE A 97 -5.29 -11.02 -7.63
CA ILE A 97 -4.17 -11.12 -8.58
C ILE A 97 -3.08 -12.03 -8.02
N ALA A 98 -2.67 -11.84 -6.76
CA ALA A 98 -1.67 -12.66 -6.10
C ALA A 98 -2.08 -14.14 -6.08
N ARG A 99 -3.35 -14.46 -5.78
CA ARG A 99 -3.89 -15.81 -5.82
C ARG A 99 -3.81 -16.42 -7.22
N ARG A 100 -4.13 -15.65 -8.27
CA ARG A 100 -4.05 -16.12 -9.65
C ARG A 100 -2.62 -16.42 -10.10
N VAL A 101 -1.65 -15.59 -9.72
CA VAL A 101 -0.29 -15.65 -10.27
C VAL A 101 0.70 -16.41 -9.38
N LEU A 102 0.48 -16.43 -8.06
CA LEU A 102 1.34 -17.09 -7.08
C LEU A 102 0.68 -18.31 -6.43
N GLY A 103 -0.65 -18.42 -6.51
CA GLY A 103 -1.43 -19.45 -5.82
C GLY A 103 -1.86 -19.02 -4.40
N GLY A 104 -2.91 -19.66 -3.89
CA GLY A 104 -3.50 -19.35 -2.58
C GLY A 104 -2.62 -19.73 -1.38
N ALA A 105 -1.72 -20.71 -1.54
CA ALA A 105 -0.80 -21.14 -0.48
C ALA A 105 0.48 -20.29 -0.40
N HIS A 106 0.70 -19.38 -1.36
CA HIS A 106 1.93 -18.60 -1.40
C HIS A 106 1.99 -17.59 -0.23
N PRO A 107 3.15 -17.41 0.44
CA PRO A 107 3.26 -16.54 1.61
C PRO A 107 2.82 -15.09 1.37
N ILE A 108 3.06 -14.54 0.17
CA ILE A 108 2.59 -13.19 -0.17
C ILE A 108 1.06 -13.12 -0.19
N THR A 109 0.40 -14.10 -0.83
CA THR A 109 -1.07 -14.20 -0.88
C THR A 109 -1.63 -14.32 0.54
N LYS A 110 -1.07 -15.20 1.37
CA LYS A 110 -1.48 -15.36 2.78
C LYS A 110 -1.30 -14.09 3.61
N GLY A 111 -0.22 -13.35 3.38
CA GLY A 111 0.00 -12.06 4.04
C GLY A 111 -1.08 -11.04 3.68
N ILE A 112 -1.45 -10.95 2.39
CA ILE A 112 -2.51 -10.05 1.92
C ILE A 112 -3.87 -10.48 2.48
N GLU A 113 -4.19 -11.79 2.47
CA GLU A 113 -5.43 -12.31 3.06
C GLU A 113 -5.58 -11.94 4.55
N GLY A 114 -4.48 -12.01 5.31
CA GLY A 114 -4.45 -11.59 6.71
C GLY A 114 -4.78 -10.11 6.88
N GLU A 115 -4.06 -9.25 6.17
CA GLU A 115 -4.25 -7.79 6.24
C GLU A 115 -5.62 -7.34 5.70
N LEU A 116 -6.16 -8.04 4.70
CA LEU A 116 -7.51 -7.81 4.19
C LEU A 116 -8.56 -8.08 5.28
N ARG A 117 -8.39 -9.14 6.08
CA ARG A 117 -9.30 -9.41 7.20
C ARG A 117 -9.22 -8.31 8.25
N ASP A 118 -8.01 -7.85 8.58
CA ASP A 118 -7.82 -6.77 9.54
C ASP A 118 -8.42 -5.44 9.04
N ALA A 119 -8.24 -5.12 7.76
CA ALA A 119 -8.80 -3.93 7.14
C ALA A 119 -10.34 -3.95 7.12
N ARG A 120 -10.95 -5.11 6.82
CA ARG A 120 -12.41 -5.29 6.90
C ARG A 120 -12.92 -5.10 8.33
N ALA A 121 -12.26 -5.71 9.31
CA ALA A 121 -12.63 -5.53 10.72
C ALA A 121 -12.53 -4.06 11.16
N ALA A 122 -11.51 -3.33 10.69
CA ALA A 122 -11.36 -1.89 10.95
C ALA A 122 -12.48 -1.06 10.29
N LEU A 123 -12.85 -1.39 9.05
CA LEU A 123 -13.97 -0.76 8.35
C LEU A 123 -15.30 -1.02 9.09
N ASP A 124 -15.61 -2.28 9.41
CA ASP A 124 -16.83 -2.68 10.10
C ASP A 124 -16.95 -1.96 11.45
N ALA A 125 -15.87 -1.89 12.23
CA ALA A 125 -15.83 -1.20 13.51
C ALA A 125 -16.08 0.31 13.39
N ARG A 126 -15.71 0.93 12.26
CA ARG A 126 -15.93 2.35 12.00
C ARG A 126 -17.33 2.64 11.44
N GLU A 127 -17.89 1.72 10.66
CA GLU A 127 -19.27 1.81 10.13
C GLU A 127 -20.33 1.49 11.18
N THR A 128 -20.01 0.63 12.13
CA THR A 128 -20.86 0.29 13.28
C THR A 128 -20.23 0.75 14.58
N PRO A 129 -20.13 2.08 14.83
CA PRO A 129 -19.64 2.57 16.11
C PRO A 129 -20.64 2.14 17.17
N SER A 130 -20.35 1.04 17.86
CA SER A 130 -21.16 0.53 18.97
C SER A 130 -21.25 1.61 20.05
N GLY A 131 -22.36 2.37 20.03
CA GLY A 131 -22.59 3.52 20.91
C GLY A 131 -24.00 4.12 20.82
N SER A 132 -25.00 3.35 20.37
CA SER A 132 -26.42 3.67 20.62
C SER A 132 -26.96 2.69 21.66
N LYS A 133 -26.61 2.90 22.93
CA LYS A 133 -27.39 2.57 24.13
C LYS A 133 -26.83 3.33 25.31
#